data_AF-A0A660USA4-F1
#
_entry.id   AF-A0A660USA4-F1
#
_cell.length_a   1.000
_cell.length_b   1.000
_cell.length_c   1.000
_cell.angle_alpha   90.00
_cell.angle_beta   90.00
_cell.angle_gamma   90.00
#
_symmetry.space_group_name_H-M   'P 1'
#
loop_
_entity.id
_entity.type
_entity.pdbx_description
1 polymer ?
#
loop_
_entity_poly.entity_id
_entity_poly.type
_entity_poly.pdbx_seq_one_letter_code
_entity_poly.pdbx_strand_id
1 'polypeptide(L)'
;MRLKKEGPATGMAKGPSTNQTSDYQKQLDKSRAKRRADTPKKYRKLYDSCMAGTASPRNAIRMQCLECWAWVQTETAKCDNVCCPLYRYRPYQKPAKSLTEGVQGPNSDNNGEDV
;
A
#
# COMPACT_ATOMS: atom_id res chain seq x y z
N MET A 1 -26.76 -35.01 20.58
CA MET A 1 -26.17 -35.25 19.24
C MET A 1 -24.78 -34.61 19.20
N ARG A 2 -23.72 -35.41 19.10
CA ARG A 2 -22.32 -34.96 19.15
C ARG A 2 -21.78 -34.92 17.71
N LEU A 3 -21.61 -33.72 17.16
CA LEU A 3 -21.06 -33.52 15.82
C LEU A 3 -19.60 -33.97 15.81
N LYS A 4 -19.28 -34.98 15.00
CA LYS A 4 -17.91 -35.42 14.72
C LYS A 4 -17.22 -34.30 13.94
N LYS A 5 -16.17 -33.70 14.50
CA LYS A 5 -15.28 -32.80 13.77
C LYS A 5 -14.36 -33.66 12.91
N GLU A 6 -14.60 -33.68 11.62
CA GLU A 6 -13.65 -34.20 10.64
C GLU A 6 -12.45 -33.24 10.58
N GLY A 7 -11.24 -33.79 10.74
CA GLY A 7 -10.00 -33.03 10.70
C GLY A 7 -9.68 -32.56 9.28
N PRO A 8 -8.95 -31.44 9.10
CA PRO A 8 -8.55 -31.00 7.77
C PRO A 8 -7.44 -31.94 7.23
N ALA A 9 -7.75 -32.60 6.12
CA ALA A 9 -6.79 -33.31 5.30
C ALA A 9 -5.69 -32.34 4.83
N THR A 10 -4.51 -32.42 5.43
CA THR A 10 -3.30 -31.75 4.95
C THR A 10 -2.76 -32.52 3.75
N GLY A 11 -3.40 -32.32 2.59
CA GLY A 11 -2.82 -32.67 1.30
C GLY A 11 -1.65 -31.74 1.01
N MET A 12 -0.43 -32.16 1.37
CA MET A 12 0.78 -31.46 0.98
C MET A 12 0.88 -31.49 -0.56
N ALA A 13 0.67 -30.33 -1.18
CA ALA A 13 0.90 -30.16 -2.61
C ALA A 13 2.34 -30.58 -2.94
N LYS A 14 2.50 -31.54 -3.85
CA LYS A 14 3.80 -31.96 -4.37
C LYS A 14 4.47 -30.73 -4.99
N GLY A 15 5.52 -30.22 -4.35
CA GLY A 15 6.31 -29.11 -4.89
C GLY A 15 6.91 -29.47 -6.25
N PRO A 16 7.16 -28.47 -7.12
CA PRO A 16 7.68 -28.72 -8.46
C PRO A 16 9.03 -29.46 -8.42
N SER A 17 9.23 -30.34 -9.42
CA SER A 17 10.47 -31.08 -9.66
C SER A 17 11.68 -30.15 -9.74
N THR A 18 12.81 -30.57 -9.16
CA THR A 18 14.03 -29.76 -8.95
C THR A 18 14.67 -29.21 -10.23
N ASN A 19 14.33 -29.73 -11.40
CA ASN A 19 14.79 -29.19 -12.69
C ASN A 19 13.89 -28.02 -13.17
N GLN A 20 12.57 -28.12 -12.94
CA GLN A 20 11.59 -27.09 -13.29
C GLN A 20 11.75 -25.81 -12.47
N THR A 21 12.30 -25.92 -11.26
CA THR A 21 12.58 -24.77 -10.38
C THR A 21 13.69 -23.87 -10.92
N SER A 22 14.65 -24.41 -11.69
CA SER A 22 15.80 -23.63 -12.16
C SER A 22 15.45 -22.68 -13.31
N ASP A 23 14.65 -23.15 -14.27
CA ASP A 23 14.23 -22.34 -15.41
C ASP A 23 13.18 -21.30 -15.00
N TYR A 24 12.30 -21.64 -14.06
CA TYR A 24 11.39 -20.68 -13.44
C TYR A 24 12.16 -19.54 -12.75
N GLN A 25 13.21 -19.86 -11.99
CA GLN A 25 14.03 -18.86 -11.33
C GLN A 25 14.70 -17.92 -12.34
N LYS A 26 15.27 -18.46 -13.43
CA LYS A 26 15.84 -17.65 -14.52
C LYS A 26 14.80 -16.70 -15.14
N GLN A 27 13.58 -17.20 -15.37
CA GLN A 27 12.49 -16.39 -15.93
C GLN A 27 12.03 -15.28 -14.97
N LEU A 28 11.97 -15.56 -13.67
CA LEU A 28 11.69 -14.57 -12.64
C LEU A 28 12.77 -13.48 -12.60
N ASP A 29 14.04 -13.87 -12.62
CA ASP A 29 15.15 -12.92 -12.55
C ASP A 29 15.20 -12.01 -13.78
N LYS A 30 14.93 -12.57 -14.96
CA LYS A 30 14.76 -11.78 -16.19
C LYS A 30 13.59 -10.78 -16.07
N SER A 31 12.46 -11.22 -15.51
CA SER A 31 11.27 -10.37 -15.33
C SER A 31 11.53 -9.24 -14.31
N ARG A 32 12.21 -9.56 -13.21
CA ARG A 32 12.64 -8.60 -12.18
C ARG A 32 13.62 -7.58 -12.74
N ALA A 33 14.58 -8.02 -13.56
CA ALA A 33 15.56 -7.15 -14.20
C ALA A 33 14.91 -6.15 -15.18
N LYS A 34 13.94 -6.62 -15.97
CA LYS A 34 13.17 -5.74 -16.87
C LYS A 34 12.43 -4.65 -16.08
N ARG A 35 11.65 -5.04 -15.07
CA ARG A 35 10.90 -4.08 -14.23
C ARG A 35 11.82 -3.12 -13.46
N ARG A 36 13.00 -3.60 -13.04
CA ARG A 36 14.04 -2.74 -12.44
C ARG A 36 14.56 -1.68 -13.41
N ALA A 37 14.72 -2.01 -14.69
CA ALA A 37 15.16 -1.07 -15.70
C ALA A 37 14.15 0.08 -15.87
N ASP A 38 12.85 -0.26 -15.91
CA ASP A 38 11.73 0.67 -16.01
C ASP A 38 11.53 1.52 -14.74
N THR A 39 12.08 1.08 -13.61
CA THR A 39 12.02 1.82 -12.34
C THR A 39 12.99 3.02 -12.34
N PRO A 40 12.53 4.24 -12.04
CA PRO A 40 13.37 5.42 -11.92
C PRO A 40 14.50 5.21 -10.90
N LYS A 41 15.69 5.73 -11.20
CA LYS A 41 16.91 5.55 -10.38
C LYS A 41 16.68 5.84 -8.89
N LYS A 42 15.87 6.85 -8.56
CA LYS A 42 15.51 7.25 -7.19
C LYS A 42 14.85 6.13 -6.38
N TYR A 43 14.05 5.26 -7.02
CA TYR A 43 13.29 4.20 -6.34
C TYR A 43 13.92 2.81 -6.47
N ARG A 44 15.00 2.67 -7.25
CA ARG A 44 15.67 1.37 -7.49
C ARG A 44 16.11 0.66 -6.20
N LYS A 45 16.61 1.41 -5.20
CA LYS A 45 16.99 0.82 -3.90
C LYS A 45 15.78 0.27 -3.14
N LEU A 46 14.64 0.97 -3.20
CA LEU A 46 13.39 0.52 -2.59
C LEU A 46 12.83 -0.71 -3.32
N TYR A 47 12.90 -0.71 -4.65
CA TYR A 47 12.54 -1.88 -5.45
C TYR A 47 13.37 -3.12 -5.07
N ASP A 48 14.69 -2.96 -4.94
CA ASP A 48 15.59 -4.07 -4.56
C ASP A 48 15.24 -4.63 -3.19
N SER A 49 15.01 -3.78 -2.20
CA SER A 49 14.64 -4.25 -0.86
C SER A 49 13.26 -4.94 -0.84
N CYS A 50 12.32 -4.51 -1.68
CA CYS A 50 11.04 -5.20 -1.85
C CYS A 50 11.22 -6.58 -2.49
N MET A 51 12.02 -6.68 -3.56
CA MET A 51 12.27 -7.95 -4.24
C MET A 51 13.13 -8.93 -3.42
N ALA A 52 14.00 -8.40 -2.55
CA ALA A 52 14.80 -9.17 -1.61
C ALA A 52 14.02 -9.61 -0.35
N GLY A 53 12.79 -9.13 -0.15
CA GLY A 53 11.99 -9.43 1.04
C GLY A 53 12.47 -8.77 2.33
N THR A 54 13.32 -7.75 2.24
CA THR A 54 13.89 -7.02 3.39
C THR A 54 13.17 -5.70 3.68
N ALA A 55 12.31 -5.24 2.77
CA ALA A 55 11.48 -4.06 2.98
C ALA A 55 10.32 -4.35 3.95
N SER A 56 9.92 -3.33 4.72
CA SER A 56 8.69 -3.40 5.50
C SER A 56 7.46 -3.50 4.58
N PRO A 57 6.34 -4.11 5.03
CA PRO A 57 5.10 -4.14 4.26
C PRO A 57 4.64 -2.76 3.80
N ARG A 58 4.80 -1.74 4.66
CA ARG A 58 4.49 -0.35 4.33
C ARG A 58 5.31 0.18 3.14
N ASN A 59 6.60 -0.19 3.07
CA ASN A 59 7.49 0.18 1.96
C ASN A 59 7.16 -0.57 0.66
N ALA A 60 6.76 -1.84 0.75
CA ALA A 60 6.27 -2.59 -0.41
C ALA A 60 4.98 -1.98 -0.98
N ILE A 61 4.01 -1.62 -0.11
CA ILE A 61 2.79 -0.91 -0.51
C ILE A 61 3.14 0.43 -1.15
N ARG A 62 4.07 1.19 -0.55
CA ARG A 62 4.55 2.46 -1.12
C ARG A 62 5.08 2.28 -2.53
N MET A 63 5.89 1.24 -2.76
CA MET A 63 6.47 0.92 -4.06
C MET A 63 5.37 0.61 -5.10
N GLN A 64 4.39 -0.21 -4.72
CA GLN A 64 3.24 -0.55 -5.58
C GLN A 64 2.40 0.70 -5.93
N CYS A 65 2.17 1.59 -4.97
CA CYS A 65 1.42 2.82 -5.21
C CYS A 65 2.16 3.76 -6.18
N LEU A 66 3.48 3.87 -6.05
CA LEU A 66 4.30 4.67 -6.98
C LEU A 66 4.28 4.09 -8.40
N GLU A 67 4.40 2.77 -8.54
CA GLU A 67 4.33 2.11 -9.86
C GLU A 67 2.96 2.31 -10.52
N CYS A 68 1.87 2.16 -9.76
CA CYS A 68 0.49 2.35 -10.23
C CYS A 68 0.24 3.75 -10.82
N TRP A 69 0.89 4.77 -10.29
CA TRP A 69 0.76 6.17 -10.73
C TRP A 69 1.97 6.65 -11.55
N ALA A 70 2.64 5.74 -12.26
CA ALA A 70 3.76 6.04 -13.15
C ALA A 70 4.84 6.92 -12.48
N TRP A 71 5.11 6.65 -11.20
CA TRP A 71 6.13 7.33 -10.38
C TRP A 71 5.83 8.78 -9.98
N VAL A 72 4.59 9.24 -10.20
CA VAL A 72 4.14 10.59 -9.85
C VAL A 72 3.70 10.64 -8.38
N GLN A 73 4.60 11.15 -7.52
CA GLN A 73 4.41 11.17 -6.07
C GLN A 73 3.17 11.97 -5.63
N THR A 74 2.87 13.09 -6.29
CA THR A 74 1.73 13.95 -5.96
C THR A 74 0.40 13.23 -6.17
N GLU A 75 0.26 12.55 -7.31
CA GLU A 75 -0.93 11.78 -7.64
C GLU A 75 -1.05 10.53 -6.76
N THR A 76 0.09 9.88 -6.48
CA THR A 76 0.13 8.74 -5.56
C THR A 76 -0.41 9.10 -4.17
N ALA A 77 -0.12 10.31 -3.68
CA ALA A 77 -0.62 10.79 -2.39
C ALA A 77 -2.11 11.17 -2.44
N LYS A 78 -2.59 11.68 -3.59
CA LYS A 78 -3.97 12.14 -3.79
C LYS A 78 -4.94 11.07 -4.29
N CYS A 79 -4.44 9.89 -4.68
CA CYS A 79 -5.27 8.80 -5.19
C CYS A 79 -6.49 8.54 -4.28
N ASP A 80 -7.66 8.44 -4.88
CA ASP A 80 -8.98 8.36 -4.27
C ASP A 80 -9.71 7.07 -4.65
N ASN A 81 -9.02 6.10 -5.25
CA ASN A 81 -9.57 4.80 -5.58
C ASN A 81 -9.88 3.98 -4.32
N VAL A 82 -11.06 4.23 -3.73
CA VAL A 82 -11.57 3.58 -2.53
C VAL A 82 -11.81 2.08 -2.72
N CYS A 83 -11.99 1.63 -3.96
CA CYS A 83 -12.15 0.22 -4.32
C CYS A 83 -10.81 -0.54 -4.39
N CYS A 84 -9.68 0.16 -4.30
CA CYS A 84 -8.37 -0.48 -4.27
C CYS A 84 -8.22 -1.31 -2.98
N PRO A 85 -7.83 -2.60 -3.06
CA PRO A 85 -7.65 -3.44 -1.87
C PRO A 85 -6.53 -2.92 -0.94
N LEU A 86 -5.61 -2.10 -1.48
CA LEU A 86 -4.56 -1.46 -0.69
C LEU A 86 -4.98 -0.12 -0.07
N TYR A 87 -6.17 0.42 -0.39
CA TYR A 87 -6.56 1.78 -0.02
C TYR A 87 -6.37 2.07 1.47
N ARG A 88 -6.82 1.17 2.34
CA ARG A 88 -6.74 1.29 3.81
C ARG A 88 -5.33 1.10 4.39
N TYR A 89 -4.39 0.58 3.61
CA TYR A 89 -3.02 0.33 4.04
C TYR A 89 -2.03 1.37 3.47
N ARG A 90 -2.53 2.35 2.71
CA ARG A 90 -1.69 3.35 2.05
C ARG A 90 -0.97 4.24 3.07
N PRO A 91 0.34 4.50 2.88
CA PRO A 91 1.11 5.35 3.80
C PRO A 91 0.77 6.84 3.68
N TYR A 92 -0.05 7.25 2.71
CA TYR A 92 -0.31 8.66 2.36
C TYR A 92 -1.63 9.21 2.91
N GLN A 93 -2.40 8.40 3.65
CA GLN A 93 -3.64 8.88 4.25
C GLN A 93 -3.31 9.95 5.29
N LYS A 94 -3.85 11.15 5.10
CA LYS A 94 -3.81 12.19 6.14
C LYS A 94 -4.67 11.69 7.31
N PRO A 95 -4.22 11.82 8.57
CA PRO A 95 -5.13 11.63 9.69
C PRO A 95 -6.31 12.57 9.52
N ALA A 96 -7.54 12.07 9.71
CA ALA A 96 -8.72 12.92 9.66
C ALA A 96 -8.51 14.06 10.67
N LYS A 97 -8.51 15.30 10.19
CA LYS A 97 -8.63 16.46 11.07
C LYS A 97 -9.96 16.28 11.81
N SER A 98 -9.91 16.18 13.14
CA SER A 98 -11.12 16.20 13.96
C SER A 98 -11.90 17.47 13.64
N LEU A 99 -13.20 17.34 13.38
CA LEU A 99 -14.11 18.43 12.98
C LEU A 99 -14.44 19.41 14.12
N THR A 100 -13.48 19.74 14.99
CA THR A 100 -13.71 20.50 16.23
C THR A 100 -13.41 21.99 16.13
N GLU A 101 -13.51 22.62 14.96
CA GLU A 101 -13.27 24.07 14.84
C GLU A 101 -14.30 24.71 13.90
N GLY A 102 -15.22 25.50 14.46
CA GLY A 102 -16.00 26.46 13.66
C GLY A 102 -17.48 26.70 14.00
N VAL A 103 -17.93 26.58 15.25
CA VAL A 103 -19.16 27.31 15.65
C VAL A 103 -18.73 28.67 16.18
N GLN A 104 -18.71 29.68 15.29
CA GLN A 104 -18.67 31.08 15.70
C GLN A 104 -20.04 31.42 16.30
N GLY A 105 -20.10 31.60 17.62
CA GLY A 105 -21.27 32.18 18.27
C GLY A 105 -21.48 33.63 17.80
N PRO A 106 -22.72 34.14 17.79
CA PRO A 106 -22.98 35.53 17.43
C PRO A 106 -22.33 36.47 18.46
N ASN A 107 -21.41 37.33 18.00
CA ASN A 107 -20.83 38.41 18.80
C ASN A 107 -21.94 39.41 19.17
N SER A 108 -22.20 39.56 20.47
CA SER A 108 -23.09 40.58 21.04
C SER A 108 -22.26 41.77 21.52
N ASP A 109 -21.82 42.62 20.60
CA ASP A 109 -21.21 43.91 20.96
C ASP A 109 -22.30 45.00 20.88
N ASN A 110 -22.95 45.23 22.01
CA ASN A 110 -23.75 46.43 22.28
C ASN A 110 -22.81 47.58 22.64
N ASN A 111 -22.72 48.62 21.81
CA ASN A 111 -22.21 49.93 22.22
C ASN A 111 -23.27 50.99 21.92
N GLY A 112 -24.11 51.25 22.92
CA GLY A 112 -24.79 52.53 23.04
C GLY A 112 -23.92 53.44 23.90
N GLU A 113 -23.46 54.54 23.32
CA GLU A 113 -23.07 55.73 24.08
C GLU A 113 -24.00 56.86 23.65
N ASP A 114 -24.88 57.19 24.60
CA ASP A 114 -25.80 58.31 24.63
C ASP A 114 -25.07 59.57 25.17
N VAL A 115 -25.34 60.71 24.50
CA VAL A 115 -25.23 62.12 24.94
C VAL A 115 -23.84 62.77 25.03
#